data_AF-A0A6S6T5K2-F1
#
_entry.id   AF-A0A6S6T5K2-F1
#
_cell.length_a   1.000
_cell.length_b   1.000
_cell.length_c   1.000
_cell.angle_alpha   90.00
_cell.angle_beta   90.00
_cell.angle_gamma   90.00
#
_symmetry.space_group_name_H-M   'P 1'
#
loop_
_entity.id
_entity.type
_entity.pdbx_description
1 polymer ?
#
loop_
_entity_poly.entity_id
_entity_poly.type
_entity_poly.pdbx_seq_one_letter_code
_entity_poly.pdbx_strand_id
1 'polypeptide(L)' 'MTNLLKIIANALGFTKKEMEIRQTINELRSLSNRDLDDLGIARRNIEEIARSGSKNKGYYET' A
#
# COMPACT_ATOMS: atom_id res chain seq x y z
N MET A 1 13.72 22.10 -13.66
CA MET A 1 13.61 21.10 -14.75
C MET A 1 12.61 20.04 -14.30
N THR A 2 11.39 20.06 -14.82
CA THR A 2 10.27 19.23 -14.33
C THR A 2 10.45 17.80 -14.84
N ASN A 3 10.49 16.84 -13.92
CA ASN A 3 10.74 15.44 -14.24
C ASN A 3 9.49 14.84 -14.92
N LEU A 4 9.59 14.51 -16.22
CA LEU A 4 8.53 13.88 -17.03
C LEU A 4 7.85 12.69 -16.34
N LEU A 5 8.60 11.93 -15.54
CA LEU A 5 8.06 10.82 -14.75
C LEU A 5 7.00 11.28 -13.73
N LYS A 6 7.19 12.44 -13.09
CA LYS A 6 6.22 13.00 -12.13
C LYS A 6 4.93 13.43 -12.83
N ILE A 7 5.05 13.97 -14.04
CA ILE A 7 3.90 14.41 -14.84
C ILE A 7 3.08 13.19 -15.29
N ILE A 8 3.75 12.15 -15.78
CA ILE A 8 3.09 10.89 -16.21
C ILE A 8 2.43 10.19 -15.02
N ALA A 9 3.11 10.10 -13.87
CA ALA A 9 2.54 9.51 -12.66
C ALA A 9 1.27 10.24 -12.20
N ASN A 10 1.28 11.59 -12.19
CA ASN A 10 0.10 12.38 -11.85
C ASN A 10 -1.03 12.24 -12.88
N ALA A 11 -0.72 12.26 -14.18
CA ALA A 11 -1.70 12.12 -15.26
C ALA A 11 -2.36 10.74 -15.29
N LEU A 12 -1.63 9.68 -14.90
CA LEU A 12 -2.14 8.32 -14.76
C LEU A 12 -2.77 8.06 -13.38
N GLY A 13 -2.86 9.07 -12.51
CA GLY A 13 -3.46 8.95 -11.17
C GLY A 13 -2.62 8.13 -10.18
N PHE A 14 -1.39 7.74 -10.52
CA PHE A 14 -0.49 7.03 -9.63
C PHE A 14 0.20 8.00 -8.68
N THR A 15 -0.49 8.31 -7.58
CA THR A 15 0.15 9.00 -6.45
C THR A 15 1.16 8.05 -5.79
N LYS A 16 2.22 8.61 -5.18
CA LYS A 16 3.20 7.83 -4.37
C LYS A 16 2.51 6.92 -3.36
N LYS A 17 1.45 7.44 -2.74
CA LYS A 17 0.61 6.71 -1.78
C LYS A 17 -0.05 5.47 -2.38
N GLU A 18 -0.59 5.58 -3.60
CA GLU A 18 -1.21 4.42 -4.25
C GLU A 18 -0.17 3.36 -4.64
N MET A 19 1.04 3.78 -5.04
CA MET A 19 2.14 2.83 -5.27
C MET A 19 2.54 2.08 -4.00
N GLU A 20 2.66 2.78 -2.87
CA GLU A 20 2.95 2.17 -1.57
C GLU A 20 1.86 1.18 -1.15
N ILE A 21 0.58 1.55 -1.30
CA ILE A 21 -0.56 0.64 -1.01
C ILE A 21 -0.49 -0.62 -1.87
N ARG A 22 -0.24 -0.47 -3.19
CA ARG A 22 -0.13 -1.61 -4.11
C ARG A 22 1.03 -2.51 -3.76
N GLN A 23 2.17 -1.94 -3.37
CA GLN A 23 3.32 -2.70 -2.91
C GLN A 23 2.96 -3.52 -1.65
N THR A 24 2.36 -2.89 -0.64
CA THR A 24 1.91 -3.60 0.57
C THR A 24 0.90 -4.71 0.26
N ILE A 25 -0.04 -4.49 -0.67
CA ILE A 25 -0.98 -5.54 -1.10
C ILE A 25 -0.23 -6.73 -1.71
N ASN A 26 0.78 -6.47 -2.55
CA ASN A 26 1.55 -7.53 -3.19
C ASN A 26 2.40 -8.31 -2.17
N GLU A 27 3.02 -7.61 -1.23
CA GLU A 27 3.78 -8.23 -0.12
C GLU A 27 2.87 -9.10 0.76
N LEU A 28 1.70 -8.61 1.16
CA LEU A 28 0.74 -9.40 1.93
C LEU A 28 0.15 -10.57 1.12
N ARG A 29 0.04 -10.45 -0.20
CA ARG A 29 -0.41 -11.54 -1.08
C ARG A 29 0.65 -12.61 -1.32
N SER A 30 1.94 -12.30 -1.17
CA SER A 30 3.00 -13.30 -1.33
C SER A 30 3.17 -14.19 -0.11
N LEU A 31 2.67 -13.78 1.07
CA LEU A 31 2.67 -14.58 2.28
C LEU A 31 1.81 -15.85 2.15
N SER A 32 2.19 -16.92 2.86
CA SER A 32 1.35 -18.12 2.93
C SER A 32 0.08 -17.85 3.76
N ASN A 33 -0.91 -18.74 3.66
CA ASN A 33 -2.08 -18.63 4.53
C ASN A 33 -1.74 -18.79 6.02
N ARG A 34 -0.69 -19.56 6.35
CA ARG A 34 -0.21 -19.69 7.72
C ARG A 34 0.41 -18.39 8.22
N ASP A 35 1.31 -17.79 7.44
CA ASP A 35 1.94 -16.52 7.82
C ASP A 35 0.89 -15.40 8.00
N LEU A 36 -0.14 -15.40 7.16
CA LEU A 36 -1.25 -14.47 7.32
C LEU A 36 -2.08 -14.75 8.57
N ASP A 37 -2.33 -16.01 8.91
CA ASP A 37 -3.05 -16.41 10.12
C ASP A 37 -2.27 -16.05 11.38
N ASP A 38 -0.94 -16.23 11.37
CA ASP A 38 -0.03 -15.82 12.45
C ASP A 38 -0.07 -14.29 12.68
N LEU A 39 -0.34 -13.51 11.62
CA LEU A 39 -0.54 -12.06 11.69
C LEU A 39 -1.99 -11.66 12.01
N GLY A 40 -2.93 -12.61 12.10
CA GLY A 40 -4.36 -12.36 12.30
C GLY A 40 -5.04 -11.72 11.08
N ILE A 41 -4.50 -11.91 9.87
CA ILE A 41 -4.97 -11.27 8.63
C ILE A 41 -5.71 -12.28 7.76
N ALA A 42 -7.01 -12.06 7.54
CA ALA A 42 -7.74 -12.79 6.52
C ALA A 42 -7.35 -12.28 5.11
N ARG A 43 -7.11 -13.20 4.16
CA ARG A 43 -6.72 -12.84 2.77
C ARG A 43 -7.71 -11.89 2.08
N ARG A 44 -9.01 -12.02 2.38
CA ARG A 44 -10.06 -11.11 1.89
C ARG A 44 -9.96 -9.68 2.44
N ASN A 45 -9.26 -9.46 3.55
CA ASN A 45 -9.10 -8.15 4.20
C ASN A 45 -7.82 -7.41 3.80
N ILE A 46 -6.93 -8.02 2.99
CA ILE A 46 -5.61 -7.44 2.65
C ILE A 46 -5.71 -6.03 2.09
N GLU A 47 -6.64 -5.78 1.16
CA GLU A 47 -6.77 -4.47 0.52
C GLU A 47 -7.24 -3.39 1.50
N GLU A 48 -8.18 -3.75 2.38
CA GLU A 48 -8.68 -2.84 3.42
C GLU A 48 -7.58 -2.49 4.43
N ILE A 49 -6.82 -3.49 4.89
CA ILE A 49 -5.73 -3.32 5.85
C ILE A 49 -4.61 -2.46 5.25
N ALA A 50 -4.19 -2.73 4.01
CA ALA A 50 -3.15 -1.96 3.34
C ALA A 50 -3.55 -0.48 3.18
N ARG A 51 -4.81 -0.22 2.80
CA ARG A 51 -5.34 1.15 2.66
C ARG A 51 -5.50 1.84 4.01
N SER A 52 -5.85 1.11 5.07
CA SER A 52 -6.03 1.66 6.42
C SER A 52 -4.69 1.97 7.10
N GLY A 53 -3.69 1.09 6.96
CA GLY A 53 -2.32 1.36 7.43
C GLY A 53 -1.71 2.60 6.77
N SER A 54 -2.00 2.83 5.49
CA SER A 54 -1.58 4.04 4.75
C SER A 54 -2.29 5.33 5.20
N LYS A 55 -3.44 5.24 5.90
CA LYS A 55 -4.13 6.41 6.49
C LYS A 55 -3.50 6.85 7.81
N ASN A 56 -2.96 5.92 8.60
CA ASN A 56 -2.42 6.22 9.95
C ASN A 56 -0.96 6.72 9.97
N LYS A 57 -0.23 6.66 8.86
CA LYS A 57 1.16 7.14 8.78
C LYS A 57 1.34 8.66 8.92
N GLY A 58 0.24 9.44 8.92
CA GLY A 58 0.27 10.90 9.07
C GLY A 58 0.22 11.41 10.52
N TYR A 59 0.13 10.54 11.53
CA TYR A 59 -0.08 10.95 12.94
C TYR A 59 1.13 10.72 13.86
N TYR A 60 2.27 10.26 13.33
CA TYR A 60 3.47 9.96 14.13
C TYR A 60 4.73 10.70 13.66
N GLU A 61 4.59 11.75 12.84
CA GLU A 61 5.68 12.69 12.56
C GLU A 61 5.43 13.97 13.38
N THR A 62 5.90 13.97 14.64
CA THR A 62 6.06 15.16 15.51
C THR A 62 7.49 15.23 15.98
#